data_AF-A0AAW0X1K4-F1
#
_entry.id   AF-A0AAW0X1K4-F1
#
_cell.length_a   1.000
_cell.length_b   1.000
_cell.length_c   1.000
_cell.angle_alpha   90.00
_cell.angle_beta   90.00
_cell.angle_gamma   90.00
#
_symmetry.space_group_name_H-M   'P 1'
#
loop_
_entity.id
_entity.type
_entity.pdbx_description
1 polymer ?
#
loop_
_entity_poly.entity_id
_entity_poly.type
_entity_poly.pdbx_seq_one_letter_code
_entity_poly.pdbx_strand_id
1 'polypeptide(L)'
;MNNNTELINQYKETFPAFGSYMECMSRTFLTGLASFSLAFGGTYISQHLLIKYLPYSRKNHIIVSSVVGCCAAYQVTAVRARACQAGWMAAEDKHTFLNPISDRPKPSEEINNK
;
A
#
# COMPACT_ATOMS: atom_id res chain seq x y z
N MET A 1 -27.87 -17.29 -3.35
CA MET A 1 -26.83 -16.54 -2.62
C MET A 1 -25.43 -17.20 -2.66
N ASN A 2 -25.20 -18.31 -3.40
CA ASN A 2 -23.88 -18.97 -3.44
C ASN A 2 -22.93 -18.49 -4.55
N ASN A 3 -23.43 -17.89 -5.64
CA ASN A 3 -22.59 -17.59 -6.80
C ASN A 3 -21.46 -16.58 -6.50
N ASN A 4 -21.70 -15.63 -5.58
CA ASN A 4 -20.71 -14.59 -5.27
C ASN A 4 -19.49 -15.19 -4.53
N THR A 5 -19.73 -16.15 -3.64
CA THR A 5 -18.68 -16.83 -2.86
C THR A 5 -17.83 -17.74 -3.75
N GLU A 6 -18.47 -18.44 -4.69
CA GLU A 6 -17.80 -19.26 -5.70
C GLU A 6 -16.81 -18.41 -6.52
N LEU A 7 -17.28 -17.25 -7.01
CA LEU A 7 -16.46 -16.31 -7.77
C LEU A 7 -15.28 -15.80 -6.95
N ILE A 8 -15.53 -15.37 -5.69
CA ILE A 8 -14.46 -14.91 -4.79
C ILE A 8 -13.40 -15.99 -4.59
N ASN A 9 -13.82 -17.25 -4.42
CA ASN A 9 -12.89 -18.37 -4.27
C ASN A 9 -12.09 -18.62 -5.57
N GLN A 10 -12.72 -18.57 -6.75
CA GLN A 10 -12.01 -18.69 -8.02
C GLN A 10 -10.97 -17.59 -8.25
N TYR A 11 -11.30 -16.34 -7.89
CA TYR A 11 -10.35 -15.23 -7.97
C TYR A 11 -9.19 -15.40 -6.97
N LYS A 12 -9.46 -15.93 -5.77
CA LYS A 12 -8.44 -16.18 -4.74
C LYS A 12 -7.48 -17.30 -5.14
N GLU A 13 -7.97 -18.34 -5.80
CA GLU A 13 -7.16 -19.43 -6.35
C GLU A 13 -6.26 -18.95 -7.50
N THR A 14 -6.77 -18.04 -8.34
CA THR A 14 -6.02 -17.47 -9.47
C THR A 14 -4.95 -16.48 -8.99
N PHE A 15 -5.21 -15.74 -7.92
CA PHE A 15 -4.32 -14.71 -7.38
C PHE A 15 -4.05 -14.91 -5.87
N PRO A 16 -3.35 -15.99 -5.46
CA PRO A 16 -3.15 -16.32 -4.05
C PRO A 16 -2.33 -15.27 -3.30
N ALA A 17 -1.46 -14.52 -4.00
CA ALA A 17 -0.61 -13.47 -3.43
C ALA A 17 -1.27 -12.07 -3.41
N PHE A 18 -2.44 -11.91 -4.03
CA PHE A 18 -3.11 -10.60 -4.10
C PHE A 18 -3.66 -10.14 -2.74
N GLY A 19 -4.10 -11.08 -1.91
CA GLY A 19 -4.61 -10.78 -0.56
C GLY A 19 -3.53 -10.17 0.34
N SER A 20 -2.34 -10.78 0.38
CA SER A 20 -1.21 -10.26 1.17
C SER A 20 -0.66 -8.94 0.62
N TYR A 21 -0.70 -8.76 -0.70
CA TYR A 21 -0.38 -7.48 -1.34
C TYR A 21 -1.34 -6.36 -0.91
N MET A 22 -2.66 -6.60 -0.95
CA MET A 22 -3.68 -5.63 -0.52
C MET A 22 -3.58 -5.27 0.97
N GLU A 23 -3.26 -6.24 1.82
CA GLU A 23 -2.99 -5.99 3.24
C GLU A 23 -1.76 -5.07 3.42
N CYS A 24 -0.67 -5.33 2.67
CA CYS A 24 0.53 -4.50 2.68
C CYS A 24 0.25 -3.08 2.17
N MET A 25 -0.54 -2.93 1.11
CA MET A 25 -0.90 -1.64 0.53
C MET A 25 -1.78 -0.82 1.46
N SER A 26 -2.81 -1.41 2.07
CA SER A 26 -3.68 -0.68 3.01
C SER A 26 -2.91 -0.16 4.23
N ARG A 27 -2.00 -0.97 4.81
CA ARG A 27 -1.08 -0.52 5.87
C ARG A 27 -0.18 0.62 5.41
N THR A 28 0.31 0.54 4.18
CA THR A 28 1.14 1.59 3.59
C THR A 28 0.37 2.90 3.47
N PHE A 29 -0.86 2.87 2.96
CA PHE A 29 -1.72 4.07 2.86
C PHE A 29 -2.02 4.68 4.22
N LEU A 30 -2.39 3.87 5.21
CA LEU A 30 -2.65 4.34 6.57
C LEU A 30 -1.39 4.96 7.20
N THR A 31 -0.23 4.36 6.96
CA THR A 31 1.06 4.91 7.42
C THR A 31 1.39 6.23 6.72
N GLY A 32 1.11 6.33 5.42
CA GLY A 32 1.26 7.55 4.63
C GLY A 32 0.40 8.69 5.17
N LEU A 33 -0.88 8.42 5.46
CA LEU A 33 -1.80 9.39 6.07
C LEU A 33 -1.33 9.82 7.47
N ALA A 34 -0.84 8.90 8.30
CA ALA A 34 -0.28 9.24 9.60
C ALA A 34 0.94 10.17 9.46
N SER A 35 1.85 9.85 8.53
CA SER A 35 3.03 10.68 8.25
C SER A 35 2.67 12.07 7.71
N PHE A 36 1.63 12.17 6.87
CA PHE A 36 1.09 13.43 6.38
C PHE A 36 0.62 14.32 7.53
N SER A 37 -0.22 13.77 8.41
CA SER A 37 -0.79 14.50 9.55
C SER A 37 0.29 14.99 10.51
N LEU A 38 1.29 14.17 10.79
CA LEU A 38 2.43 14.55 11.64
C LEU A 38 3.30 15.63 10.97
N ALA A 39 3.60 15.48 9.68
CA ALA A 39 4.39 16.47 8.93
C ALA A 39 3.65 17.81 8.81
N PHE A 40 2.35 17.78 8.53
CA PHE A 40 1.50 18.97 8.43
C PHE A 40 1.37 19.68 9.79
N GLY A 41 1.07 18.93 10.86
CA GLY A 41 0.98 19.49 12.21
C GLY A 41 2.32 20.04 12.71
N GLY A 42 3.41 19.30 12.49
CA GLY A 42 4.76 19.72 12.87
C GLY A 42 5.24 20.96 12.13
N THR A 43 4.98 21.04 10.82
CA THR A 43 5.30 22.25 10.03
C THR A 43 4.44 23.43 10.42
N TYR A 44 3.14 23.23 10.71
CA TYR A 44 2.25 24.30 11.17
C TYR A 44 2.73 24.91 12.51
N ILE A 45 3.08 24.08 13.48
CA ILE A 45 3.61 24.54 14.78
C ILE A 45 4.97 25.25 14.59
N SER A 46 5.85 24.68 13.79
CA SER A 46 7.17 25.28 13.50
C SER A 46 7.02 26.64 12.84
N GLN A 47 6.14 26.75 11.84
CA GLN A 47 5.80 28.00 11.18
C GLN A 47 5.17 29.02 12.13
N HIS A 48 4.32 28.60 13.06
CA HIS A 48 3.72 29.49 14.06
C HIS A 48 4.77 30.06 15.04
N LEU A 49 5.76 29.26 15.42
CA LEU A 49 6.90 29.72 16.24
C LEU A 49 7.85 30.65 15.47
N LEU A 50 8.09 30.37 14.19
CA LEU A 50 8.96 31.16 13.30
C LEU A 50 8.39 32.56 12.99
N ILE A 51 7.06 32.72 12.89
CA ILE A 51 6.43 34.05 12.74
C ILE A 51 6.75 34.97 13.92
N LYS A 52 6.99 34.43 15.11
CA LYS A 52 7.37 35.22 16.29
C LYS A 52 8.76 35.85 16.14
N TYR A 53 9.59 35.35 15.22
CA TYR A 53 10.98 35.78 15.02
C TYR A 53 11.25 36.43 13.66
N LEU A 54 10.44 36.17 12.62
CA LEU A 54 10.58 36.80 11.29
C LEU A 54 9.29 37.50 10.83
N PRO A 55 9.35 38.77 10.37
CA PRO A 55 8.21 39.52 9.84
C PRO A 55 7.82 39.04 8.42
N TYR A 56 7.26 37.84 8.31
CA TYR A 56 6.84 37.24 7.04
C TYR A 56 5.31 37.18 6.89
N SER A 57 4.81 37.38 5.67
CA SER A 57 3.38 37.51 5.36
C SER A 57 2.60 36.21 5.65
N ARG A 58 1.61 36.30 6.55
CA ARG A 58 0.80 35.17 7.08
C ARG A 58 0.08 34.31 6.03
N LYS A 59 -0.04 34.76 4.78
CA LYS A 59 -0.92 34.13 3.78
C LYS A 59 -0.38 32.84 3.15
N ASN A 60 0.94 32.62 3.15
CA ASN A 60 1.53 31.50 2.40
C ASN A 60 1.84 30.24 3.24
N HIS A 61 1.59 30.29 4.55
CA HIS A 61 2.02 29.23 5.48
C HIS A 61 1.34 27.88 5.23
N ILE A 62 0.04 27.89 4.95
CA ILE A 62 -0.76 26.67 4.71
C ILE A 62 -0.32 25.96 3.42
N ILE A 63 0.04 26.73 2.38
CA ILE A 63 0.50 26.15 1.12
C ILE A 63 1.82 25.41 1.34
N VAL A 64 2.75 26.01 2.09
CA VAL A 64 4.05 25.39 2.38
C VAL A 64 3.88 24.14 3.24
N SER A 65 3.05 24.17 4.29
CA SER A 65 2.83 22.98 5.15
C SER A 65 2.12 21.85 4.38
N SER A 66 1.16 22.17 3.51
CA SER A 66 0.50 21.19 2.64
C SER A 66 1.46 20.57 1.63
N VAL A 67 2.32 21.36 0.97
CA VAL A 67 3.31 20.85 0.03
C VAL A 67 4.31 19.93 0.73
N VAL A 68 4.85 20.35 1.89
CA VAL A 68 5.78 19.53 2.67
C VAL A 68 5.11 18.23 3.14
N GLY A 69 3.88 18.30 3.63
CA GLY A 69 3.09 17.13 4.00
C GLY A 69 2.91 16.18 2.82
N CYS A 70 2.50 16.68 1.65
CA CYS A 70 2.31 15.87 0.44
C CYS A 70 3.61 15.23 -0.02
N CYS A 71 4.73 15.96 -0.04
CA CYS A 71 6.03 15.39 -0.43
C CYS A 71 6.47 14.30 0.54
N ALA A 72 6.35 14.53 1.86
CA ALA A 72 6.71 13.54 2.87
C ALA A 72 5.84 12.28 2.76
N ALA A 73 4.52 12.45 2.65
CA ALA A 73 3.58 11.35 2.51
C ALA A 73 3.81 10.57 1.21
N TYR A 74 4.07 11.26 0.10
CA TYR A 74 4.36 10.64 -1.19
C TYR A 74 5.64 9.80 -1.13
N GLN A 75 6.72 10.32 -0.54
CA GLN A 75 7.97 9.57 -0.41
C GLN A 75 7.80 8.30 0.44
N VAL A 76 7.18 8.43 1.62
CA VAL A 76 6.91 7.29 2.51
C VAL A 76 6.04 6.25 1.81
N THR A 77 4.97 6.70 1.16
CA THR A 77 4.03 5.83 0.45
C THR A 77 4.71 5.17 -0.74
N ALA A 78 5.48 5.89 -1.55
CA ALA A 78 6.13 5.36 -2.75
C ALA A 78 7.19 4.29 -2.41
N VAL A 79 8.01 4.50 -1.37
CA VAL A 79 9.01 3.51 -0.94
C VAL A 79 8.34 2.23 -0.46
N ARG A 80 7.32 2.36 0.39
CA ARG A 80 6.59 1.22 0.96
C ARG A 80 5.76 0.49 -0.11
N ALA A 81 5.12 1.24 -1.01
CA ALA A 81 4.35 0.71 -2.13
C ALA A 81 5.24 -0.12 -3.06
N ARG A 82 6.45 0.35 -3.40
CA ARG A 82 7.42 -0.42 -4.19
C ARG A 82 7.86 -1.70 -3.48
N ALA A 83 8.03 -1.67 -2.16
CA ALA A 83 8.36 -2.87 -1.39
C ALA A 83 7.21 -3.90 -1.41
N CYS A 84 5.95 -3.46 -1.21
CA CYS A 84 4.78 -4.33 -1.33
C CYS A 84 4.65 -4.91 -2.75
N GLN A 85 4.89 -4.09 -3.78
CA GLN A 85 4.84 -4.52 -5.17
C GLN A 85 5.97 -5.51 -5.50
N ALA A 86 7.19 -5.30 -5.01
CA ALA A 86 8.29 -6.24 -5.19
C ALA A 86 8.02 -7.59 -4.51
N GLY A 87 7.43 -7.57 -3.31
CA GLY A 87 6.99 -8.78 -2.61
C GLY A 87 5.88 -9.53 -3.38
N TRP A 88 4.93 -8.79 -3.95
CA TRP A 88 3.89 -9.36 -4.78
C TRP A 88 4.46 -9.97 -6.06
N MET A 89 5.31 -9.25 -6.81
CA MET A 89 5.95 -9.77 -8.03
C MET A 89 6.81 -11.01 -7.74
N ALA A 90 7.53 -11.07 -6.62
CA ALA A 90 8.33 -12.25 -6.25
C ALA A 90 7.47 -13.46 -5.84
N ALA A 91 6.28 -13.21 -5.29
CA ALA A 91 5.31 -14.26 -5.00
C ALA A 91 4.57 -14.70 -6.28
N GLU A 92 4.24 -13.76 -7.15
CA GLU A 92 3.55 -14.02 -8.41
C GLU A 92 4.47 -14.74 -9.40
N ASP A 93 5.77 -14.44 -9.50
CA ASP A 93 6.71 -15.14 -10.38
C ASP A 93 6.73 -16.67 -10.14
N LYS A 94 6.49 -17.09 -8.88
CA LYS A 94 6.38 -18.50 -8.50
C LYS A 94 5.00 -19.13 -8.80
N HIS A 95 4.00 -18.32 -9.15
CA HIS A 95 2.59 -18.71 -9.25
C HIS A 95 1.84 -18.11 -10.48
N THR A 96 2.53 -17.47 -11.44
CA THR A 96 1.94 -16.80 -12.62
C THR A 96 1.80 -17.76 -13.81
N PHE A 97 0.82 -17.46 -14.67
CA PHE A 97 0.53 -18.01 -16.01
C PHE A 97 1.73 -18.21 -16.99
N LEU A 98 2.92 -17.67 -16.72
CA LEU A 98 4.16 -17.94 -17.48
C LEU A 98 4.78 -19.30 -17.14
N ASN A 99 4.35 -19.92 -16.03
CA ASN A 99 4.52 -21.33 -15.72
C ASN A 99 3.10 -21.92 -15.54
N PRO A 100 2.53 -22.59 -16.55
CA PRO A 100 1.12 -22.96 -16.53
C PRO A 100 0.83 -23.91 -15.36
N ILE A 101 -0.26 -23.64 -14.63
CA ILE A 101 -0.89 -24.53 -13.64
C ILE A 101 -1.25 -25.91 -14.26
N SER A 102 -1.19 -26.03 -15.59
CA SER A 102 -1.45 -27.26 -16.34
C SER A 102 -0.56 -28.46 -15.98
N ASP A 103 0.62 -28.26 -15.37
CA ASP A 103 1.52 -29.36 -14.98
C ASP A 103 1.46 -29.72 -13.49
N ARG A 104 0.53 -29.15 -12.70
CA ARG A 104 0.37 -29.52 -11.29
C ARG A 104 -0.82 -30.44 -11.07
N PRO A 105 -0.63 -31.61 -10.40
CA PRO A 105 -1.76 -32.42 -9.99
C PRO A 105 -2.67 -31.57 -9.09
N LYS A 106 -3.97 -31.57 -9.40
CA LYS A 106 -4.99 -30.85 -8.64
C LYS A 106 -4.98 -31.35 -7.19
N PRO A 107 -5.18 -30.50 -6.16
CA PRO A 107 -5.30 -30.94 -4.76
C PRO A 107 -6.36 -32.02 -4.51
N SER A 108 -7.31 -32.21 -5.43
CA SER A 108 -8.28 -33.31 -5.39
C SER A 108 -7.67 -34.70 -5.63
N GLU A 109 -6.42 -34.81 -6.07
CA GLU A 109 -5.75 -36.08 -6.41
C GLU A 109 -4.77 -36.56 -5.33
N GLU A 110 -4.24 -35.67 -4.47
CA GLU A 110 -3.43 -36.08 -3.30
C GLU A 110 -4.27 -36.67 -2.15
N ILE A 111 -5.57 -36.36 -2.09
CA ILE A 111 -6.46 -36.85 -1.02
C ILE A 111 -6.97 -38.28 -1.32
N ASN A 112 -6.86 -38.77 -2.57
CA ASN A 112 -7.31 -40.12 -2.94
C ASN A 112 -6.19 -41.18 -2.94
N ASN A 113 -4.93 -40.79 -2.73
CA ASN A 113 -3.78 -41.70 -2.73
C ASN A 113 -3.02 -41.73 -1.39
N LYS A 114 -3.76 -41.55 -0.29
CA LYS A 114 -3.31 -41.81 1.08
C LYS A 114 -4.44 -42.47 1.86
#